data_AF-A0A9E2LKU8-F1
#
_entry.id   AF-A0A9E2LKU8-F1
#
_cell.length_a   1.000
_cell.length_b   1.000
_cell.length_c   1.000
_cell.angle_alpha   90.00
_cell.angle_beta   90.00
_cell.angle_gamma   90.00
#
_symmetry.space_group_name_H-M   'P 1'
#
loop_
_entity.id
_entity.type
_entity.pdbx_description
1 polymer ?
#
loop_
_entity_poly.entity_id
_entity_poly.type
_entity_poly.pdbx_seq_one_letter_code
_entity_poly.pdbx_strand_id
1 'polypeptide(L)'
;MYIESYIDKIQSFVNSGNYHAAFNIAISGLNECRSNNDQLCINKFLSIISGISLMMAHEFGSKEYLDKGEGSKMFCFICGATEDKAELLAGASGAICAKCAKDAYKHFSG
;
A
#
# COMPACT_ATOMS: atom_id res chain seq x y z
N MET A 1 -25.31 9.38 9.72
CA MET A 1 -23.89 9.72 9.88
C MET A 1 -23.28 9.88 8.50
N TYR A 2 -22.90 11.09 8.08
CA TYR A 2 -22.36 11.32 6.74
C TYR A 2 -20.85 11.09 6.74
N ILE A 3 -20.46 9.82 6.60
CA ILE A 3 -19.06 9.39 6.40
C ILE A 3 -18.39 10.21 5.29
N GLU A 4 -19.15 10.63 4.28
CA GLU A 4 -18.67 11.50 3.21
C GLU A 4 -18.13 12.85 3.70
N SER A 5 -18.75 13.46 4.74
CA SER A 5 -18.25 14.71 5.32
C SER A 5 -16.89 14.55 6.00
N TYR A 6 -16.61 13.37 6.59
CA TYR A 6 -15.28 13.06 7.11
C TYR A 6 -14.28 12.90 5.98
N ILE A 7 -14.64 12.16 4.93
CA ILE A 7 -13.77 11.89 3.78
C ILE A 7 -13.39 13.19 3.06
N ASP A 8 -14.34 14.08 2.80
CA ASP A 8 -14.08 15.36 2.12
C ASP A 8 -13.12 16.24 2.93
N LYS A 9 -13.30 16.29 4.25
CA LYS A 9 -12.40 17.04 5.15
C LYS A 9 -11.00 16.43 5.17
N ILE A 10 -10.90 15.11 5.27
CA ILE A 10 -9.61 14.39 5.24
C ILE A 10 -8.90 14.70 3.93
N GLN A 11 -9.59 14.60 2.79
CA GLN A 11 -9.01 14.86 1.48
C GLN A 11 -8.54 16.31 1.34
N SER A 12 -9.31 17.29 1.84
CA SER A 12 -8.90 18.70 1.87
C SER A 12 -7.61 18.92 2.67
N PHE A 13 -7.47 18.26 3.83
CA PHE A 13 -6.24 18.34 4.62
C PHE A 13 -5.05 17.63 3.96
N VAL A 14 -5.26 16.46 3.36
CA VAL A 14 -4.22 15.77 2.56
C VAL A 14 -3.75 16.66 1.42
N ASN A 15 -4.67 17.24 0.64
CA ASN A 15 -4.35 18.09 -0.51
C ASN A 15 -3.57 19.36 -0.13
N SER A 16 -3.69 19.82 1.11
CA SER A 16 -2.95 20.96 1.64
C SER A 16 -1.67 20.58 2.41
N GLY A 17 -1.29 19.30 2.41
CA GLY A 17 -0.13 18.78 3.15
C GLY A 17 -0.32 18.76 4.67
N ASN A 18 -1.53 19.02 5.18
CA ASN A 18 -1.83 19.02 6.60
C ASN A 18 -2.18 17.61 7.11
N TYR A 19 -1.19 16.72 7.07
CA TYR A 19 -1.36 15.32 7.45
C TYR A 19 -1.78 15.13 8.91
N HIS A 20 -1.35 16.01 9.81
CA HIS A 20 -1.76 15.97 11.22
C HIS A 20 -3.28 16.16 11.37
N ALA A 21 -3.86 17.17 10.70
CA ALA A 21 -5.30 17.38 10.72
C ALA A 21 -6.06 16.23 10.03
N ALA A 22 -5.52 15.70 8.92
CA ALA A 22 -6.10 14.54 8.24
C ALA A 22 -6.20 13.31 9.16
N PHE A 23 -5.12 12.99 9.89
CA PHE A 23 -5.10 11.89 10.87
C PHE A 23 -6.11 12.10 12.00
N ASN A 24 -6.17 13.30 12.57
CA ASN A 24 -7.10 13.58 13.67
C ASN A 24 -8.54 13.35 13.24
N ILE A 25 -8.94 13.84 12.06
CA ILE A 25 -10.30 13.63 11.53
C ILE A 25 -10.55 12.14 11.23
N ALA A 26 -9.57 11.42 10.67
CA ALA A 26 -9.70 9.99 10.40
C ALA A 26 -9.86 9.16 11.69
N ILE A 27 -9.12 9.49 12.76
CA ILE A 27 -9.22 8.84 14.07
C ILE A 27 -10.56 9.17 14.74
N SER A 28 -11.05 10.41 14.64
CA SER A 28 -12.39 10.77 15.12
C SER A 28 -13.47 9.92 14.44
N GLY A 29 -13.42 9.78 13.11
CA GLY A 29 -14.35 8.92 12.38
C GLY A 29 -14.24 7.44 12.77
N LEU A 30 -13.02 6.92 12.92
CA LEU A 30 -12.79 5.55 13.42
C LEU A 30 -13.42 5.32 14.80
N ASN A 31 -13.25 6.26 15.74
CA ASN A 31 -13.81 6.18 17.08
C ASN A 31 -15.34 6.21 17.09
N GLU A 32 -15.94 7.00 16.18
CA GLU A 32 -17.39 7.04 15.98
C GLU A 32 -17.90 5.69 15.44
N CYS A 33 -17.26 5.13 14.40
CA CYS A 33 -17.59 3.80 13.88
C CYS A 33 -17.49 2.72 14.97
N ARG A 34 -16.43 2.78 15.79
CA ARG A 34 -16.20 1.85 16.90
C ARG A 34 -17.32 1.95 17.95
N SER A 35 -17.72 3.16 18.31
CA SER A 35 -18.82 3.38 19.27
C SER A 35 -20.15 2.81 18.76
N ASN A 36 -20.33 2.75 17.44
CA ASN A 36 -21.52 2.21 16.79
C ASN A 36 -21.41 0.71 16.43
N ASN A 37 -20.31 0.03 16.77
CA ASN A 37 -20.01 -1.35 16.35
C ASN A 37 -20.10 -1.59 14.82
N ASP A 38 -19.79 -0.58 14.01
CA ASP A 38 -19.85 -0.67 12.54
C ASP A 38 -18.48 -1.08 11.96
N GLN A 39 -18.32 -2.39 11.74
CA GLN A 39 -17.05 -2.94 11.25
C GLN A 39 -16.70 -2.50 9.82
N LEU A 40 -17.68 -2.27 8.96
CA LEU A 40 -17.44 -1.79 7.59
C LEU A 40 -16.89 -0.35 7.63
N CYS A 41 -17.46 0.49 8.48
CA CYS A 41 -16.99 1.84 8.75
C CYS A 41 -15.57 1.83 9.35
N ILE A 42 -15.30 0.95 10.33
CA ILE A 42 -13.95 0.75 10.89
C ILE A 42 -12.93 0.41 9.79
N ASN A 43 -13.23 -0.58 8.95
CA ASN A 43 -12.33 -1.00 7.87
C ASN A 43 -12.05 0.15 6.89
N LYS A 44 -13.07 0.98 6.61
CA LYS A 44 -12.93 2.15 5.74
C LYS A 44 -11.96 3.18 6.33
N PHE A 45 -12.10 3.53 7.61
CA PHE A 45 -11.19 4.49 8.25
C PHE A 45 -9.77 3.93 8.44
N LEU A 46 -9.61 2.63 8.74
CA LEU A 46 -8.27 2.01 8.76
C LEU A 46 -7.59 2.06 7.40
N SER A 47 -8.34 1.88 6.31
CA SER A 47 -7.82 2.02 4.95
C SER A 47 -7.39 3.46 4.65
N ILE A 48 -8.19 4.46 5.08
CA ILE A 48 -7.85 5.88 4.94
C ILE A 48 -6.57 6.22 5.71
N ILE A 49 -6.47 5.82 6.98
CA ILE A 49 -5.30 6.04 7.84
C ILE A 49 -4.04 5.42 7.22
N SER A 50 -4.16 4.22 6.65
CA SER A 50 -3.06 3.55 5.95
C SER A 50 -2.64 4.35 4.70
N GLY A 51 -3.60 4.86 3.93
CA GLY A 51 -3.34 5.71 2.77
C GLY A 51 -2.60 7.00 3.14
N ILE A 52 -3.02 7.69 4.21
CA ILE A 52 -2.33 8.89 4.72
C ILE A 52 -0.89 8.56 5.13
N SER A 53 -0.69 7.43 5.81
CA SER A 53 0.64 6.96 6.23
C SER A 53 1.56 6.71 5.03
N LEU A 54 1.04 6.07 3.97
CA LEU A 54 1.78 5.83 2.73
C LEU A 54 2.16 7.13 2.01
N MET A 55 1.24 8.11 1.95
CA MET A 55 1.54 9.41 1.36
C MET A 55 2.66 10.13 2.13
N MET A 56 2.60 10.12 3.47
CA MET A 56 3.68 10.69 4.30
C MET A 56 5.01 9.95 4.13
N ALA A 57 4.98 8.61 4.04
CA ALA A 57 6.18 7.82 3.78
C ALA A 57 6.81 8.22 2.44
N HIS A 58 6.01 8.38 1.39
CA HIS A 58 6.50 8.81 0.08
C HIS A 58 7.02 10.25 0.08
N GLU A 59 6.39 11.17 0.81
CA GLU A 59 6.79 12.58 0.82
C GLU A 59 8.03 12.85 1.71
N PHE A 60 8.13 12.20 2.87
CA PHE A 60 9.14 12.51 3.88
C PHE A 60 10.13 11.37 4.15
N GLY A 61 9.83 10.16 3.69
CA GLY A 61 10.68 8.99 3.90
C GLY A 61 12.01 9.15 3.17
N SER A 62 13.11 8.80 3.85
CA SER A 62 14.38 8.64 3.16
C SER A 62 14.34 7.43 2.22
N LYS A 63 15.28 7.38 1.28
CA LYS A 63 15.42 6.21 0.41
C LYS A 63 15.56 4.91 1.22
N GLU A 64 16.38 4.93 2.27
CA GLU A 64 16.58 3.78 3.17
C GLU A 64 15.33 3.41 3.96
N TYR A 65 14.45 4.38 4.25
CA TYR A 65 13.17 4.12 4.90
C TYR A 65 12.19 3.43 3.94
N LEU A 66 12.09 3.93 2.71
CA LEU A 66 11.21 3.38 1.68
C LEU A 66 11.64 1.99 1.22
N ASP A 67 12.95 1.77 1.08
CA ASP A 67 13.54 0.48 0.73
C ASP A 67 13.30 -0.60 1.80
N LYS A 68 12.94 -0.20 3.04
CA LYS A 68 12.52 -1.11 4.12
C LYS A 68 11.01 -1.32 4.19
N GLY A 69 10.21 -0.42 3.62
CA GLY A 69 8.76 -0.29 3.86
C GLY A 69 7.85 -0.85 2.76
N GLU A 70 8.32 -0.97 1.53
CA GLU A 70 7.59 -1.65 0.47
C GLU A 70 8.15 -3.06 0.26
N GLY A 71 7.32 -4.06 0.57
CA GLY A 71 7.34 -5.40 -0.02
C GLY A 71 8.64 -5.78 -0.69
N SER A 72 9.70 -5.97 0.12
CA SER A 72 10.95 -6.52 -0.39
C SER A 72 10.69 -7.87 -1.04
N LYS A 73 9.56 -8.51 -0.74
CA LYS A 73 9.12 -9.77 -1.30
C LYS A 73 7.99 -9.62 -2.31
N MET A 74 8.21 -10.09 -3.53
CA MET A 74 7.22 -10.14 -4.62
C MET A 74 7.12 -11.58 -5.11
N PHE A 75 5.95 -11.97 -5.64
CA PHE A 75 5.71 -13.35 -6.06
C PHE A 75 6.21 -13.58 -7.50
N CYS A 76 6.81 -14.73 -7.75
CA CYS A 76 7.08 -15.22 -9.09
C CYS A 76 5.77 -15.70 -9.73
N PHE A 77 5.41 -15.13 -10.87
CA PHE A 77 4.19 -15.50 -11.59
C PHE A 77 4.14 -16.97 -12.04
N ILE A 78 5.30 -17.59 -12.30
CA ILE A 78 5.37 -18.96 -12.84
C ILE A 78 5.28 -20.01 -11.72
N CYS A 79 6.08 -19.87 -10.66
CA CYS A 79 6.19 -20.89 -9.62
C CYS A 79 5.52 -20.53 -8.30
N GLY A 80 5.01 -19.30 -8.15
CA GLY A 80 4.40 -18.82 -6.92
C GLY A 80 5.40 -18.58 -5.76
N ALA A 81 6.70 -18.74 -6.00
CA ALA A 81 7.72 -18.47 -4.98
C ALA A 81 7.74 -16.99 -4.62
N THR A 82 7.92 -16.71 -3.34
CA THR A 82 8.08 -15.35 -2.82
C THR A 82 9.57 -15.03 -2.77
N GLU A 83 10.00 -14.07 -3.59
CA GLU A 83 11.42 -13.71 -3.75
C GLU A 83 11.65 -12.25 -3.43
N ASP A 84 12.89 -11.88 -3.13
CA ASP A 84 13.21 -10.47 -2.99
C ASP A 84 13.06 -9.73 -4.34
N LYS A 85 12.48 -8.52 -4.35
CA LYS A 85 12.17 -7.71 -5.55
C LYS A 85 13.43 -7.48 -6.40
N ALA A 86 14.60 -7.37 -5.75
CA ALA A 86 15.89 -7.24 -6.42
C ALA A 86 16.32 -8.50 -7.20
N GLU A 87 15.75 -9.67 -6.88
CA GLU A 87 16.06 -10.97 -7.49
C GLU A 87 15.05 -11.39 -8.57
N LEU A 88 14.04 -10.55 -8.82
CA LEU A 88 13.02 -10.80 -9.84
C LEU A 88 13.30 -10.04 -11.13
N LEU A 89 13.05 -10.71 -12.26
CA LEU A 89 13.00 -10.09 -13.58
C LEU A 89 11.56 -9.63 -13.83
N ALA A 90 11.35 -8.31 -13.91
CA ALA A 90 10.03 -7.71 -14.08
C ALA A 90 9.74 -7.34 -15.53
N GLY A 91 8.51 -7.59 -15.99
CA GLY A 91 7.96 -7.14 -17.27
C GLY A 91 6.57 -6.52 -17.10
N ALA A 92 5.93 -6.13 -18.21
CA ALA A 92 4.66 -5.39 -18.18
C ALA A 92 3.49 -6.13 -17.49
N SER A 93 3.55 -7.47 -17.41
CA SER A 93 2.46 -8.31 -16.88
C SER A 93 2.76 -8.97 -15.53
N GLY A 94 3.93 -8.72 -14.95
CA GLY A 94 4.34 -9.34 -13.69
C GLY A 94 5.85 -9.57 -13.58
N ALA A 95 6.25 -10.32 -12.57
CA ALA A 95 7.65 -10.63 -12.29
C ALA A 95 7.87 -12.14 -12.18
N ILE A 96 9.04 -12.61 -12.61
CA ILE A 96 9.44 -14.02 -12.54
C ILE A 96 10.81 -14.16 -11.86
N CYS A 97 11.02 -15.26 -11.14
CA CYS A 97 12.30 -15.53 -10.51
C CYS A 97 13.36 -15.99 -11.52
N ALA A 98 14.64 -15.78 -11.18
CA ALA A 98 15.76 -16.13 -12.04
C ALA A 98 15.78 -17.60 -12.49
N LYS A 99 15.29 -18.53 -11.65
CA LYS A 99 15.15 -19.95 -12.00
C LYS A 99 14.14 -20.13 -13.14
N CYS A 100 12.92 -19.63 -12.97
CA CYS A 100 11.87 -19.75 -13.99
C CYS A 100 12.26 -19.05 -15.29
N ALA A 101 12.98 -17.93 -15.23
CA ALA A 101 13.51 -17.26 -16.41
C ALA A 101 14.55 -18.11 -17.16
N LYS A 102 15.49 -18.75 -16.45
CA LYS A 102 16.48 -19.67 -17.05
C LYS A 102 15.81 -20.88 -17.70
N ASP A 103 14.81 -21.44 -17.04
CA ASP A 103 14.08 -22.61 -17.56
C ASP A 103 13.28 -22.24 -18.81
N ALA A 104 12.63 -21.06 -18.82
CA ALA A 104 11.95 -20.53 -20.01
C ALA A 104 12.94 -20.28 -21.16
N TYR A 105 14.09 -19.66 -20.89
CA TYR A 105 15.11 -19.40 -21.90
C TYR A 105 15.59 -20.69 -22.57
N LYS A 106 15.87 -21.75 -21.80
CA LYS A 106 16.24 -23.06 -22.35
C LYS A 106 15.16 -23.65 -23.25
N HIS A 107 13.88 -23.41 -22.94
CA HIS A 107 12.77 -23.93 -23.72
C HIS A 107 12.57 -23.19 -25.04
N PHE A 108 12.82 -21.88 -25.09
CA PHE A 108 12.60 -21.06 -26.29
C PHE A 108 13.85 -20.84 -27.14
N SER A 109 15.03 -21.14 -26.61
CA SER A 109 16.33 -20.96 -27.30
C SER A 109 16.92 -22.28 -27.80
N GLY A 110 16.16 -23.38 -27.71
CA GLY A 110 16.52 -24.72 -28.16
C GLY A 110 15.81 -25.11 -29.43
#